data_AF-A0AAJ2UAB5-F1
#
_entry.id   AF-A0AAJ2UAB5-F1
#
_cell.length_a   1.000
_cell.length_b   1.000
_cell.length_c   1.000
_cell.angle_alpha   90.00
_cell.angle_beta   90.00
_cell.angle_gamma   90.00
#
_symmetry.space_group_name_H-M   'P 1'
#
loop_
_entity.id
_entity.type
_entity.pdbx_description
1 polymer ?
#
loop_
_entity_poly.entity_id
_entity_poly.type
_entity_poly.pdbx_seq_one_letter_code
_entity_poly.pdbx_strand_id
1 'polypeptide(L)'
;MCRNHHRFKTFHNWHYQLAPDGTLTVTTDTGHTLTTHPDGPLARWRHHTTETDTGAATDTRAGADADIPPPRRPWLNPRPQSTHWYRRALRLAAERKANAMAPPPDTPPDHHHDPDPPPF
;
A
#
# COMPACT_ATOMS: atom_id res chain seq x y z
N MET A 1 21.15 14.44 -2.29
CA MET A 1 20.53 13.33 -3.07
C MET A 1 20.62 13.70 -4.55
N CYS A 2 21.58 13.14 -5.28
CA CYS A 2 22.02 13.68 -6.58
C CYS A 2 21.20 13.13 -7.77
N ARG A 3 21.22 13.86 -8.90
CA ARG A 3 20.55 13.51 -10.17
C ARG A 3 20.85 12.09 -10.66
N ASN A 4 22.06 11.56 -10.41
CA ASN A 4 22.40 10.17 -10.69
C ASN A 4 21.60 9.17 -9.85
N HIS A 5 21.40 9.46 -8.56
CA HIS A 5 20.60 8.62 -7.67
C HIS A 5 19.12 8.63 -8.10
N HIS A 6 18.64 9.76 -8.61
CA HIS A 6 17.30 9.87 -9.18
C HIS A 6 17.17 9.06 -10.48
N ARG A 7 18.13 9.16 -11.41
CA ARG A 7 18.12 8.33 -12.63
C ARG A 7 18.24 6.84 -12.33
N PHE A 8 19.03 6.49 -11.32
CA PHE A 8 19.15 5.12 -10.81
C PHE A 8 17.81 4.53 -10.38
N LYS A 9 17.05 5.30 -9.60
CA LYS A 9 15.75 4.85 -9.10
C LYS A 9 14.64 4.82 -10.15
N THR A 10 14.74 5.63 -11.21
CA THR A 10 13.60 5.94 -12.09
C THR A 10 13.73 5.39 -13.52
N PHE A 11 14.94 5.21 -14.05
CA PHE A 11 15.18 4.89 -15.47
C PHE A 11 16.08 3.67 -15.68
N HIS A 12 16.00 2.67 -14.80
CA HIS A 12 16.81 1.46 -14.96
C HIS A 12 16.01 0.38 -15.69
N ASN A 13 16.60 -0.15 -16.77
CA ASN A 13 16.08 -1.27 -17.56
C ASN A 13 16.24 -2.60 -16.81
N TRP A 14 15.85 -2.63 -15.54
CA TRP A 14 15.89 -3.85 -14.74
C TRP A 14 14.73 -4.74 -15.17
N HIS A 15 15.06 -5.98 -15.48
CA HIS A 15 14.07 -7.00 -15.76
C HIS A 15 13.67 -7.64 -14.45
N TYR A 16 12.37 -7.64 -14.16
CA TYR A 16 11.81 -8.24 -12.95
C TYR A 16 11.02 -9.48 -13.35
N GLN A 17 11.39 -10.62 -12.78
CA GLN A 17 10.64 -11.86 -12.90
C GLN A 17 10.22 -12.30 -11.50
N LEU A 18 8.91 -12.34 -11.28
CA LEU A 18 8.32 -12.86 -10.04
C LEU A 18 7.70 -14.23 -10.34
N ALA A 19 8.24 -15.27 -9.72
CA ALA A 19 7.71 -16.62 -9.84
C ALA A 19 6.49 -16.83 -8.92
N PRO A 20 5.61 -17.82 -9.20
CA PRO A 20 4.39 -18.06 -8.42
C PRO A 20 4.64 -18.41 -6.95
N ASP A 21 5.79 -19.01 -6.66
CA ASP A 21 6.30 -19.31 -5.31
C ASP A 21 6.74 -18.05 -4.54
N GLY A 22 6.82 -16.91 -5.22
CA GLY A 22 7.20 -15.62 -4.66
C GLY A 22 8.68 -15.29 -4.82
N THR A 23 9.48 -16.13 -5.47
CA THR A 23 10.87 -15.82 -5.78
C THR A 23 10.95 -14.64 -6.75
N LEU A 24 11.70 -13.61 -6.37
CA LEU A 24 11.95 -12.43 -7.19
C LEU A 24 13.37 -12.51 -7.78
N THR A 25 13.44 -12.56 -9.10
CA THR A 25 14.68 -12.43 -9.86
C THR A 25 14.71 -11.04 -10.50
N VAL A 26 15.77 -10.28 -10.20
CA VAL A 26 16.03 -8.96 -10.79
C VAL A 26 17.31 -9.06 -11.61
N THR A 27 17.20 -8.79 -12.91
CA THR A 27 18.36 -8.77 -13.82
C THR A 27 18.64 -7.33 -14.23
N THR A 28 19.85 -6.86 -13.91
CA THR A 28 20.34 -5.56 -14.35
C THR A 28 20.79 -5.63 -15.81
N ASP A 29 20.82 -4.47 -16.48
CA ASP A 29 21.35 -4.31 -17.83
C ASP A 29 22.83 -4.67 -17.97
N THR A 30 23.59 -4.52 -16.88
CA THR A 30 24.98 -4.97 -16.76
C THR A 30 25.14 -6.49 -16.60
N GLY A 31 24.03 -7.25 -16.58
CA GLY A 31 24.04 -8.72 -16.50
C GLY A 31 24.10 -9.26 -15.06
N HIS A 32 24.08 -8.41 -14.04
CA HIS A 32 23.98 -8.89 -12.65
C HIS A 32 22.58 -9.39 -12.37
N THR A 33 22.50 -10.55 -11.72
CA THR A 33 21.22 -11.14 -11.31
C THR A 33 21.16 -11.23 -9.80
N LEU A 34 20.11 -10.66 -9.23
CA LEU A 34 19.78 -10.71 -7.81
C LEU A 34 18.54 -11.57 -7.65
N THR A 35 18.65 -12.65 -6.89
CA THR A 35 17.52 -13.54 -6.59
C THR A 35 17.18 -13.45 -5.11
N THR A 36 15.91 -13.21 -4.81
CA THR A 36 15.40 -13.17 -3.45
C THR A 36 14.38 -14.29 -3.27
N HIS A 37 14.60 -15.11 -2.24
CA HIS A 37 13.65 -16.13 -1.83
C HIS A 37 12.88 -15.62 -0.61
N PRO A 38 11.54 -15.43 -0.72
CA PRO A 38 10.75 -15.04 0.43
C PRO A 38 10.65 -16.22 1.41
N ASP A 39 10.78 -15.94 2.70
CA ASP A 39 10.52 -16.90 3.78
C ASP A 39 9.40 -16.37 4.70
N GLY A 40 8.85 -17.25 5.54
CA GLY A 40 7.82 -16.94 6.52
C GLY A 40 6.41 -17.41 6.13
N PRO A 41 5.39 -17.00 6.91
CA PRO A 41 4.04 -17.56 6.80
C PRO A 41 3.40 -17.38 5.42
N LEU A 42 3.63 -16.23 4.77
CA LEU A 42 3.09 -15.93 3.45
C LEU A 42 3.78 -16.71 2.33
N ALA A 43 5.09 -16.97 2.46
CA ALA A 43 5.82 -17.82 1.52
C ALA A 43 5.32 -19.26 1.64
N ARG A 44 5.26 -19.79 2.87
CA ARG A 44 4.74 -21.13 3.17
C ARG A 44 3.32 -21.36 2.62
N TRP A 45 2.43 -20.38 2.79
CA TRP A 45 1.08 -20.47 2.25
C TRP A 45 1.05 -20.54 0.71
N ARG A 46 1.89 -19.76 0.03
CA ARG A 46 1.97 -19.81 -1.44
C ARG A 46 2.40 -21.17 -1.95
N HIS A 47 3.44 -21.76 -1.34
CA HIS A 47 3.90 -23.11 -1.69
C HIS A 47 2.78 -24.14 -1.54
N HIS A 48 2.01 -24.08 -0.45
CA HIS A 48 0.86 -24.96 -0.25
C HIS A 48 -0.19 -24.81 -1.34
N THR A 49 -0.52 -23.57 -1.76
CA THR A 49 -1.52 -23.34 -2.82
C THR A 49 -1.06 -23.75 -4.22
N THR A 50 0.22 -23.60 -4.55
CA THR A 50 0.75 -24.00 -5.86
C THR A 50 0.83 -25.51 -6.02
N GLU A 51 1.10 -26.24 -4.94
CA GLU A 51 1.04 -27.70 -4.90
C GLU A 51 -0.40 -28.21 -5.06
N THR A 52 -1.38 -27.53 -4.46
CA THR A 52 -2.79 -27.93 -4.59
C THR A 52 -3.34 -27.71 -6.00
N ASP A 53 -2.90 -26.67 -6.71
CA ASP A 53 -3.39 -26.35 -8.07
C ASP A 53 -2.72 -27.24 -9.15
N THR A 54 -1.49 -27.70 -8.90
CA THR A 54 -0.76 -28.60 -9.82
C THR A 54 -1.09 -30.08 -9.59
N GLY A 55 -1.64 -30.42 -8.42
CA GLY A 55 -1.90 -31.79 -7.97
C GLY A 55 -3.38 -32.14 -7.72
N ALA A 56 -4.35 -31.36 -8.22
CA ALA A 56 -5.79 -31.62 -8.05
C ALA A 56 -6.32 -32.84 -8.86
N ALA A 57 -5.51 -33.89 -8.95
CA ALA A 57 -5.93 -35.25 -9.18
C ALA A 57 -4.98 -36.17 -8.40
N THR A 58 -5.07 -36.19 -7.07
CA THR A 58 -5.27 -37.44 -6.28
C THR A 58 -5.12 -37.19 -4.79
N ASP A 59 -6.04 -37.84 -4.08
CA ASP A 59 -5.89 -38.36 -2.72
C ASP A 59 -6.10 -37.39 -1.53
N THR A 60 -7.35 -37.40 -1.07
CA THR A 60 -7.77 -37.04 0.27
C THR A 60 -6.98 -37.85 1.31
N ARG A 61 -5.84 -37.33 1.78
CA ARG A 61 -5.31 -37.69 3.09
C ARG A 61 -5.43 -36.51 4.04
N ALA A 62 -6.49 -36.56 4.82
CA ALA A 62 -6.63 -35.83 6.07
C ALA A 62 -5.39 -36.09 6.94
N GLY A 63 -4.59 -35.05 7.19
CA GLY A 63 -3.38 -35.16 8.00
C GLY A 63 -2.86 -33.80 8.45
N ALA A 64 -3.03 -33.51 9.73
CA ALA A 64 -2.30 -32.54 10.56
C ALA A 64 -2.57 -31.02 10.44
N ASP A 65 -3.37 -30.50 9.51
CA ASP A 65 -3.60 -29.03 9.41
C ASP A 65 -5.09 -28.59 9.44
N ALA A 66 -5.92 -29.32 10.18
CA ALA A 66 -7.34 -28.98 10.36
C ALA A 66 -7.60 -27.85 11.39
N ASP A 67 -6.57 -27.43 12.12
CA ASP A 67 -6.68 -26.45 13.21
C ASP A 67 -6.30 -25.01 12.82
N ILE A 68 -5.91 -24.75 11.56
CA ILE A 68 -5.76 -23.37 11.07
C ILE A 68 -7.11 -22.92 10.52
N PRO A 69 -7.90 -22.12 11.26
CA PRO A 69 -9.12 -21.57 10.72
C PRO A 69 -8.79 -20.75 9.46
N PRO A 70 -9.56 -20.89 8.37
CA PRO A 70 -9.32 -20.13 7.15
C PRO A 70 -9.28 -18.64 7.51
N PRO A 71 -8.32 -17.87 6.96
CA PRO A 71 -8.21 -16.45 7.28
C PRO A 71 -9.55 -15.80 6.99
N ARG A 72 -10.06 -15.01 7.95
CA ARG A 72 -11.23 -14.17 7.71
C ARG A 72 -10.95 -13.37 6.45
N ARG A 73 -11.79 -13.56 5.42
CA ARG A 73 -11.75 -12.82 4.15
C ARG A 73 -12.73 -11.65 4.28
N PRO A 74 -12.34 -10.50 4.86
CA PRO A 74 -13.27 -9.39 5.10
C PRO A 74 -13.91 -8.84 3.81
N TRP A 75 -13.32 -9.08 2.64
CA TRP A 75 -13.87 -8.75 1.33
C TRP A 75 -14.96 -9.72 0.83
N LEU A 76 -15.14 -10.89 1.47
CA LEU A 76 -16.27 -11.79 1.24
C LEU A 76 -17.48 -11.46 2.12
N ASN A 77 -17.41 -10.42 2.98
CA ASN A 77 -18.56 -10.04 3.79
C ASN A 77 -19.66 -9.45 2.91
N PRO A 78 -20.91 -9.98 2.95
CA PRO A 78 -22.04 -9.44 2.20
C PRO A 78 -22.41 -8.00 2.64
N ARG A 79 -21.86 -7.55 3.77
CA ARG A 79 -21.93 -6.17 4.26
C ARG A 79 -20.52 -5.71 4.62
N PRO A 80 -19.79 -5.05 3.69
CA PRO A 80 -18.45 -4.56 3.99
C PRO A 80 -18.53 -3.51 5.10
N GLN A 81 -17.75 -3.69 6.17
CA GLN A 81 -17.65 -2.67 7.21
C GLN A 81 -16.91 -1.46 6.65
N SER A 82 -17.37 -0.26 7.03
CA SER A 82 -16.71 0.98 6.61
C SER A 82 -15.25 0.98 7.06
N THR A 83 -14.34 1.21 6.12
CA THR A 83 -12.91 1.30 6.42
C THR A 83 -12.62 2.53 7.27
N HIS A 84 -11.50 2.51 8.01
CA HIS A 84 -11.05 3.68 8.77
C HIS A 84 -10.89 4.93 7.87
N TRP A 85 -10.37 4.74 6.65
CA TRP A 85 -10.23 5.79 5.64
C TRP A 85 -11.56 6.39 5.21
N TYR A 86 -12.58 5.56 4.98
CA TYR A 86 -13.92 6.03 4.63
C TYR A 86 -14.54 6.85 5.78
N ARG A 87 -14.42 6.38 7.02
CA ARG A 87 -14.90 7.13 8.21
C ARG A 87 -14.17 8.46 8.37
N ARG A 88 -12.86 8.51 8.12
CA ARG A 88 -12.06 9.74 8.14
C ARG A 88 -12.51 10.72 7.04
N ALA A 89 -12.77 10.22 5.83
CA ALA A 89 -13.25 11.04 4.72
C ALA A 89 -14.63 11.67 5.03
N LEU A 90 -15.55 10.90 5.60
CA LEU A 90 -16.85 11.41 6.03
C LEU A 90 -16.73 12.49 7.10
N ARG A 91 -15.84 12.30 8.09
CA ARG A 91 -15.58 13.30 9.13
C ARG A 91 -15.06 14.61 8.53
N LEU A 92 -14.05 14.53 7.66
CA LEU A 92 -13.49 15.70 6.99
C LEU A 92 -14.53 16.43 6.11
N ALA A 93 -15.40 15.67 5.44
CA ALA A 93 -16.49 16.25 4.65
C ALA A 93 -17.51 17.00 5.53
N ALA A 94 -17.86 16.43 6.70
CA ALA A 94 -18.74 17.09 7.66
C ALA A 94 -18.10 18.35 8.26
N GLU A 95 -16.82 18.29 8.64
CA GLU A 95 -16.05 19.45 9.13
C GLU A 95 -15.99 20.57 8.08
N ARG A 96 -15.71 20.23 6.82
CA ARG A 96 -15.71 21.21 5.72
C ARG A 96 -17.07 21.84 5.49
N LYS A 97 -18.15 21.05 5.55
CA LYS A 97 -19.52 21.57 5.44
C LYS A 97 -19.84 22.52 6.60
N ALA A 98 -19.44 22.18 7.82
CA ALA A 98 -19.61 23.05 8.98
C ALA A 98 -18.82 24.36 8.82
N ASN A 99 -17.56 24.29 8.39
CA ASN A 99 -16.74 25.49 8.15
C ASN A 99 -17.27 26.37 7.01
N ALA A 100 -17.85 25.77 5.96
CA ALA A 100 -18.47 26.52 4.87
C ALA A 100 -19.79 27.20 5.27
N MET A 101 -20.49 26.67 6.28
CA MET A 101 -21.72 27.23 6.81
C MET A 101 -21.49 28.18 7.99
N ALA A 102 -20.28 28.21 8.55
CA ALA A 102 -19.94 29.13 9.62
C ALA A 102 -19.81 30.55 9.04
N PRO A 103 -20.49 31.56 9.65
CA PRO A 103 -20.28 32.95 9.27
C PRO A 103 -18.81 33.34 9.52
N PRO A 104 -18.25 34.26 8.72
CA PRO A 104 -16.90 34.76 8.96
C PRO A 104 -16.81 35.34 10.38
N PRO A 105 -15.69 35.15 11.10
CA PRO A 105 -15.49 35.82 12.37
C PRO A 105 -15.51 37.34 12.15
N ASP A 106 -16.20 38.07 13.03
CA ASP A 106 -16.14 39.53 13.11
C ASP A 106 -14.75 39.94 13.60
N THR A 107 -13.78 39.94 12.70
CA THR A 107 -12.48 40.58 12.94
C THR A 107 -12.66 42.07 12.60
N PRO A 108 -12.55 43.00 13.56
CA PRO A 108 -12.47 44.41 13.22
C PRO A 108 -11.25 44.64 12.32
N PRO A 109 -11.29 45.57 11.37
CA PRO A 109 -10.13 45.87 10.53
C PRO A 109 -9.01 46.41 11.42
N ASP A 110 -7.99 45.59 11.64
CA ASP A 110 -6.77 46.00 12.30
C ASP A 110 -6.02 46.92 11.33
N HIS A 111 -6.31 48.22 11.42
CA HIS A 111 -5.51 49.29 10.82
C HIS A 111 -4.17 49.38 11.58
N HIS A 112 -3.32 48.36 11.47
CA HIS A 112 -1.90 48.50 11.78
C HIS A 112 -1.17 48.83 10.48
N HIS A 113 -1.12 50.13 10.24
CA HIS A 113 -0.30 50.80 9.24
C HIS A 113 1.14 50.29 9.34
N ASP A 114 1.59 49.55 8.34
CA ASP A 114 3.00 49.23 8.13
C ASP A 114 3.64 50.47 7.48
N PRO A 115 4.48 51.25 8.18
CA PRO A 115 5.15 52.38 7.55
C PRO A 115 6.18 51.84 6.56
N ASP A 116 5.98 52.18 5.28
CA ASP A 116 6.83 51.90 4.13
C ASP A 116 8.34 51.99 4.50
N PRO A 117 9.17 50.97 4.21
CA PRO A 117 10.59 51.04 4.54
C PRO A 117 11.28 52.14 3.72
N PRO A 118 12.25 52.86 4.29
CA PRO A 118 12.91 53.96 3.59
C PRO A 118 13.68 53.45 2.36
N PRO A 119 13.70 54.21 1.25
CA PRO A 119 14.46 53.82 0.07
C PRO A 119 15.97 53.89 0.34
N PHE A 120 16.69 52.96 -0.30
CA PHE A 120 18.10 52.60 -0.16
C PHE A 120 19.10 53.75 0.02
#